data_AF-A0A7S3P8B7-F1
#
_entry.id   AF-A0A7S3P8B7-F1
#
_cell.length_a   1.000
_cell.length_b   1.000
_cell.length_c   1.000
_cell.angle_alpha   90.00
_cell.angle_beta   90.00
_cell.angle_gamma   90.00
#
_symmetry.space_group_name_H-M   'P 1'
#
loop_
_entity.id
_entity.type
_entity.pdbx_description
1 polymer ?
#
loop_
_entity_poly.entity_id
_entity_poly.type
_entity_poly.pdbx_seq_one_letter_code
_entity_poly.pdbx_strand_id
1 'polypeptide(L)'
;MSPSQDQQHTTAEAAARMKDDMRQSRFSFRNRAEYLLRRDMKEEALQTHCKTQVSDFASCAQEQGLFVVFTCQPMLKKLNECLAIHNGEEAWERYKEAHKEELERRSRGEKI
;
A
#
# COMPACT_ATOMS: atom_id res chain seq x y z
N MET A 1 -40.38 35.37 14.80
CA MET A 1 -40.02 35.38 13.36
C MET A 1 -39.42 34.02 13.05
N SER A 2 -40.23 33.11 12.51
CA SER A 2 -39.81 31.74 12.24
C SER A 2 -38.97 31.70 10.96
N PRO A 3 -37.80 31.05 10.95
CA PRO A 3 -37.01 30.92 9.73
C PRO A 3 -37.79 30.07 8.71
N SER A 4 -37.88 30.58 7.48
CA SER A 4 -38.58 29.94 6.37
C SER A 4 -37.99 28.57 6.04
N GLN A 5 -38.86 27.60 5.74
CA GLN A 5 -38.55 26.18 5.51
C GLN A 5 -37.51 25.97 4.38
N ASP A 6 -37.41 26.88 3.42
CA ASP A 6 -36.40 26.84 2.34
C ASP A 6 -34.94 26.93 2.82
N GLN A 7 -34.66 27.63 3.93
CA GLN A 7 -33.30 27.71 4.48
C GLN A 7 -32.88 26.42 5.20
N GLN A 8 -33.85 25.62 5.66
CA GLN A 8 -33.58 24.34 6.33
C GLN A 8 -33.23 23.23 5.33
N HIS A 9 -33.78 23.28 4.10
CA HIS A 9 -33.50 22.28 3.06
C HIS A 9 -32.07 22.39 2.51
N THR A 10 -31.60 23.61 2.27
CA THR A 10 -30.27 23.87 1.68
C THR A 10 -29.13 23.48 2.63
N THR A 11 -29.32 23.64 3.94
CA THR A 11 -28.32 23.28 4.96
C THR A 11 -28.22 21.77 5.17
N ALA A 12 -29.36 21.05 5.11
CA ALA A 12 -29.39 19.60 5.20
C ALA A 12 -28.73 18.93 3.97
N GLU A 13 -28.98 19.45 2.77
CA GLU A 13 -28.36 18.97 1.53
C GLU A 13 -26.84 19.21 1.49
N ALA A 14 -26.39 20.38 1.95
CA ALA A 14 -24.96 20.68 2.07
C ALA A 14 -24.26 19.74 3.07
N ALA A 15 -24.89 19.45 4.21
CA ALA A 15 -24.37 18.51 5.20
C ALA A 15 -24.36 17.06 4.68
N ALA A 16 -25.31 16.67 3.83
CA ALA A 16 -25.34 15.36 3.19
C ALA A 16 -24.17 15.19 2.20
N ARG A 17 -23.93 16.19 1.33
CA ARG A 17 -22.79 16.18 0.39
C ARG A 17 -21.45 16.08 1.11
N MET A 18 -21.26 16.86 2.19
CA MET A 18 -20.02 16.83 2.97
C MET A 18 -19.78 15.46 3.66
N LYS A 19 -20.85 14.78 4.09
CA LYS A 19 -20.77 13.42 4.65
C LYS A 19 -20.44 12.37 3.58
N ASP A 20 -20.97 12.53 2.37
CA ASP A 20 -20.69 11.64 1.24
C ASP A 20 -19.25 11.81 0.73
N ASP A 21 -18.77 13.06 0.63
CA ASP A 21 -17.37 13.36 0.30
C ASP A 21 -16.41 12.74 1.33
N MET A 22 -16.75 12.83 2.62
CA MET A 22 -15.95 12.24 3.69
C MET A 22 -16.00 10.71 3.69
N ARG A 23 -17.12 10.10 3.26
CA ARG A 23 -17.25 8.65 3.06
C ARG A 23 -16.43 8.18 1.86
N GLN A 24 -16.43 8.93 0.75
CA GLN A 24 -15.59 8.65 -0.42
C GLN A 24 -14.09 8.78 -0.10
N SER A 25 -13.71 9.76 0.71
CA SER A 25 -12.32 9.93 1.18
C SER A 25 -11.81 8.69 1.95
N ARG A 26 -12.66 8.04 2.76
CA ARG A 26 -12.30 6.85 3.54
C ARG A 26 -12.22 5.54 2.74
N PHE A 27 -12.92 5.46 1.61
CA PHE A 27 -12.91 4.31 0.69
C PHE A 27 -12.35 4.67 -0.67
N SER A 28 -11.39 5.60 -0.71
CA SER A 28 -10.73 6.00 -1.96
C SER A 28 -10.13 4.76 -2.62
N PHE A 29 -10.79 4.31 -3.70
CA PHE A 29 -10.33 3.20 -4.54
C PHE A 29 -8.91 3.45 -5.03
N ARG A 30 -8.53 4.73 -5.20
CA ARG A 30 -7.17 5.18 -5.49
C ARG A 30 -6.17 4.83 -4.39
N ASN A 31 -6.46 5.11 -3.12
CA ASN A 31 -5.57 4.75 -2.01
C ASN A 31 -5.41 3.23 -1.90
N ARG A 32 -6.51 2.50 -2.12
CA ARG A 32 -6.49 1.04 -2.16
C ARG A 32 -5.66 0.52 -3.33
N ALA A 33 -5.83 1.10 -4.52
CA ALA A 33 -5.09 0.73 -5.72
C ALA A 33 -3.59 0.93 -5.53
N GLU A 34 -3.20 2.07 -4.97
CA GLU A 34 -1.81 2.40 -4.67
C GLU A 34 -1.21 1.43 -3.64
N TYR A 35 -1.94 1.14 -2.56
CA TYR A 35 -1.53 0.15 -1.56
C TYR A 35 -1.34 -1.25 -2.16
N LEU A 36 -2.29 -1.70 -2.98
CA LEU A 36 -2.20 -3.01 -3.65
C LEU A 36 -1.01 -3.06 -4.60
N LEU A 37 -0.80 -2.00 -5.38
CA LEU A 37 0.32 -1.93 -6.31
C LEU A 37 1.67 -1.91 -5.58
N ARG A 38 1.75 -1.22 -4.44
CA ARG A 38 2.97 -1.24 -3.59
C ARG A 38 3.22 -2.60 -2.96
N ARG A 39 2.16 -3.34 -2.61
CA ARG A 39 2.27 -4.73 -2.15
C ARG A 39 2.78 -5.64 -3.27
N ASP A 40 2.28 -5.47 -4.50
CA ASP A 40 2.71 -6.27 -5.65
C ASP A 40 4.20 -5.99 -5.98
N MET A 41 4.65 -4.73 -5.94
CA MET A 41 6.07 -4.37 -6.06
C MET A 41 6.94 -5.06 -5.01
N LYS A 42 6.48 -5.08 -3.74
CA LYS A 42 7.20 -5.75 -2.66
C LYS A 42 7.31 -7.26 -2.91
N GLU A 43 6.24 -7.89 -3.37
CA GLU A 43 6.23 -9.32 -3.70
C GLU A 43 7.21 -9.62 -4.82
N GLU A 44 7.22 -8.80 -5.88
CA GLU A 44 8.19 -8.92 -6.96
C GLU A 44 9.62 -8.81 -6.43
N ALA A 45 9.92 -7.79 -5.62
CA ALA A 45 11.24 -7.64 -5.01
C ALA A 45 11.67 -8.87 -4.18
N LEU A 46 10.76 -9.49 -3.43
CA LEU A 46 11.04 -10.68 -2.65
C LEU A 46 11.27 -11.93 -3.53
N GLN A 47 10.49 -12.10 -4.59
CA GLN A 47 10.50 -13.32 -5.41
C GLN A 47 11.59 -13.32 -6.49
N THR A 48 11.92 -12.17 -7.06
CA THR A 48 12.83 -12.07 -8.21
C THR A 48 14.20 -11.54 -7.81
N HIS A 49 14.25 -10.44 -7.06
CA HIS A 49 15.50 -9.72 -6.80
C HIS A 49 16.19 -10.17 -5.52
N CYS A 50 15.43 -10.34 -4.43
CA CYS A 50 15.95 -10.63 -3.09
C CYS A 50 15.80 -12.10 -2.69
N LYS A 51 15.52 -12.99 -3.65
CA LYS A 51 15.21 -14.41 -3.39
C LYS A 51 16.31 -15.12 -2.59
N THR A 52 17.57 -14.85 -2.91
CA THR A 52 18.71 -15.46 -2.22
C THR A 52 18.75 -15.04 -0.75
N GLN A 53 18.62 -13.73 -0.48
CA GLN A 53 18.64 -13.20 0.89
C GLN A 53 17.44 -13.67 1.70
N VAL A 54 16.27 -13.80 1.06
CA VAL A 54 15.07 -14.41 1.67
C VAL A 54 15.36 -15.86 2.03
N SER A 55 15.95 -16.64 1.12
CA SER A 55 16.30 -18.04 1.37
C SER A 55 17.30 -18.19 2.51
N ASP A 56 18.37 -17.38 2.53
CA ASP A 56 19.41 -17.43 3.57
C ASP A 56 18.82 -17.11 4.95
N PHE A 57 17.96 -16.08 5.02
CA PHE A 57 17.27 -15.72 6.25
C PHE A 57 16.28 -16.80 6.69
N ALA A 58 15.53 -17.38 5.75
CA ALA A 58 14.57 -18.45 6.03
C ALA A 58 15.26 -19.72 6.57
N SER A 59 16.38 -20.14 5.97
CA SER A 59 17.18 -21.27 6.45
C SER A 59 17.68 -21.02 7.87
N CYS A 60 18.27 -19.85 8.14
CA CYS A 60 18.70 -19.51 9.50
C CYS A 60 17.54 -19.49 10.50
N ALA A 61 16.39 -18.92 10.12
CA ALA A 61 15.22 -18.87 10.99
C ALA A 61 14.67 -20.26 11.32
N GLN A 62 14.67 -21.18 10.35
CA GLN A 62 14.26 -22.57 10.57
C GLN A 62 15.20 -23.30 11.53
N GLU A 63 16.51 -23.10 11.40
CA GLU A 63 17.51 -23.75 12.26
C GLU A 63 17.52 -23.21 13.70
N GLN A 64 17.39 -21.89 13.86
CA GLN A 64 17.57 -21.22 15.15
C GLN A 64 16.26 -21.07 15.95
N GLY A 65 15.11 -21.19 15.29
CA GLY A 65 13.80 -21.08 15.92
C GLY A 65 13.64 -19.78 16.73
N LEU A 66 13.44 -19.90 18.05
CA LEU A 66 13.26 -18.75 18.94
C LEU A 66 14.49 -17.83 19.02
N PHE A 67 15.69 -18.32 18.70
CA PHE A 67 16.93 -17.52 18.74
C PHE A 67 17.18 -16.69 17.46
N VAL A 68 16.27 -16.74 16.48
CA VAL A 68 16.39 -16.03 15.18
C VAL A 68 16.73 -14.55 15.33
N VAL A 69 16.14 -13.87 16.32
CA VAL A 69 16.32 -12.42 16.54
C VAL A 69 17.72 -12.05 16.99
N PHE A 70 18.47 -13.00 17.54
CA PHE A 70 19.85 -12.81 17.99
C PHE A 70 20.83 -13.32 16.93
N THR A 71 20.58 -14.51 16.39
CA THR A 71 21.54 -15.22 15.53
C THR A 71 21.45 -14.79 14.06
N CYS A 72 20.25 -14.56 13.54
CA CYS A 72 20.02 -14.35 12.10
C CYS A 72 20.05 -12.86 11.69
N GLN A 73 20.43 -11.95 12.60
CA GLN A 73 20.52 -10.52 12.32
C GLN A 73 21.38 -10.19 11.07
N PRO A 74 22.52 -10.85 10.81
CA PRO A 74 23.32 -10.54 9.62
C PRO A 74 22.59 -10.87 8.32
N MET A 75 21.82 -11.97 8.26
CA MET A 75 21.04 -12.32 7.06
C MET A 75 19.86 -11.36 6.91
N LEU A 76 19.20 -10.99 8.02
CA LEU A 76 18.14 -9.99 8.02
C LEU A 76 18.64 -8.64 7.49
N LYS A 77 19.85 -8.22 7.88
CA LYS A 77 20.48 -6.99 7.37
C LYS A 77 20.66 -7.03 5.86
N LYS A 78 21.23 -8.12 5.32
CA LYS A 78 21.39 -8.31 3.86
C LYS A 78 20.06 -8.29 3.11
N LEU A 79 19.02 -8.90 3.67
CA LEU A 79 17.68 -8.86 3.10
C LEU A 79 17.13 -7.43 3.06
N ASN A 80 17.27 -6.68 4.16
CA ASN A 80 16.83 -5.28 4.21
C ASN A 80 17.63 -4.38 3.26
N GLU A 81 18.93 -4.61 3.10
CA GLU A 81 19.76 -3.91 2.12
C GLU A 81 19.27 -4.15 0.69
N CYS A 82 18.92 -5.40 0.35
CA CYS A 82 18.33 -5.72 -0.96
C CYS A 82 16.96 -5.04 -1.15
N LEU A 83 16.09 -5.11 -0.15
CA LEU A 83 14.77 -4.48 -0.21
C LEU A 83 14.86 -2.94 -0.27
N ALA A 84 15.87 -2.31 0.31
CA ALA A 84 16.04 -0.87 0.20
C ALA A 84 16.29 -0.42 -1.24
N ILE A 85 16.97 -1.26 -2.05
CA ILE A 85 17.26 -0.99 -3.46
C ILE A 85 16.00 -1.19 -4.32
N HIS A 86 15.29 -2.31 -4.13
CA HIS A 86 14.22 -2.74 -5.03
C HIS A 86 12.80 -2.36 -4.57
N ASN A 87 12.63 -2.00 -3.30
CA ASN A 87 11.34 -1.65 -2.69
C ASN A 87 11.42 -0.29 -1.93
N GLY A 88 12.44 0.52 -2.24
CA GLY A 88 12.60 1.89 -1.77
C GLY A 88 11.71 2.89 -2.52
N GLU A 89 11.76 4.17 -2.11
CA GLU A 89 10.90 5.21 -2.69
C GLU A 89 11.25 5.54 -4.15
N GLU A 90 12.54 5.52 -4.50
CA GLU A 90 12.95 5.72 -5.89
C GLU A 90 12.47 4.57 -6.80
N ALA A 91 12.57 3.33 -6.32
CA ALA A 91 12.02 2.17 -7.03
C ALA A 91 10.50 2.28 -7.16
N TRP A 92 9.82 2.79 -6.13
CA TRP A 92 8.38 3.02 -6.14
C TRP A 92 7.93 4.02 -7.20
N GLU A 93 8.60 5.16 -7.34
CA GLU A 93 8.24 6.14 -8.39
C GLU A 93 8.39 5.55 -9.80
N ARG A 94 9.47 4.80 -10.04
CA ARG A 94 9.68 4.10 -11.32
C ARG A 94 8.61 3.04 -11.57
N TYR A 95 8.24 2.30 -10.52
CA TYR A 95 7.22 1.24 -10.60
C TYR A 95 5.83 1.81 -10.88
N LYS A 96 5.47 2.94 -10.24
CA LYS A 96 4.22 3.66 -10.51
C LYS A 96 4.12 4.11 -11.95
N GLU A 97 5.19 4.69 -12.50
CA GLU A 97 5.18 5.14 -13.89
C GLU A 97 5.05 3.95 -14.86
N ALA A 98 5.77 2.85 -14.60
CA ALA A 98 5.67 1.63 -15.40
C ALA A 98 4.28 0.96 -15.34
N HIS A 99 3.55 1.12 -14.23
CA HIS A 99 2.24 0.50 -14.00
C HIS A 99 1.09 1.51 -13.92
N LYS A 100 1.25 2.69 -14.54
CA LYS A 100 0.28 3.78 -14.45
C LYS A 100 -1.12 3.39 -14.92
N GLU A 101 -1.21 2.63 -16.01
CA GLU A 101 -2.49 2.15 -16.54
C GLU A 101 -3.21 1.22 -15.55
N GLU A 102 -2.46 0.32 -14.91
CA GLU A 102 -2.99 -0.60 -13.89
C GLU A 102 -3.43 0.16 -12.64
N LEU A 103 -2.67 1.16 -12.21
CA LEU A 103 -3.03 2.03 -11.09
C LEU A 103 -4.35 2.75 -11.35
N GLU A 104 -4.53 3.33 -12.54
CA GLU A 104 -5.76 4.02 -12.92
C GLU A 104 -6.96 3.07 -13.00
N ARG A 105 -6.76 1.89 -13.61
CA ARG A 105 -7.80 0.84 -13.70
C ARG A 105 -8.29 0.41 -12.31
N ARG A 106 -7.37 0.12 -11.40
CA ARG A 106 -7.67 -0.23 -10.00
C ARG A 106 -8.28 0.94 -9.23
N SER A 107 -7.85 2.16 -9.52
CA SER A 107 -8.37 3.38 -8.89
C SER A 107 -9.82 3.67 -9.27
N ARG A 108 -10.27 3.20 -10.44
CA ARG A 108 -11.68 3.25 -10.88
C ARG A 108 -12.55 2.14 -10.28
N GLY A 109 -11.96 1.17 -9.57
CA GLY A 109 -12.69 0.05 -8.98
C GLY A 109 -13.14 -1.00 -10.00
N GLU A 110 -12.57 -0.99 -11.21
CA GLU A 110 -12.80 -2.04 -12.20
C GLU A 110 -12.29 -3.39 -11.66
N LYS A 111 -12.99 -4.49 -11.97
CA LYS A 111 -12.57 -5.82 -11.51
C LYS A 111 -11.18 -6.15 -12.06
N ILE A 112 -10.26 -6.50 -11.16
CA ILE A 112 -8.95 -7.10 -11.45
C ILE A 112 -9.16 -8.53 -11.93
#